data_AF-A0A6C0W3U7-F1
#
_entry.id   AF-A0A6C0W3U7-F1
#
_cell.length_a   1.000
_cell.length_b   1.000
_cell.length_c   1.000
_cell.angle_alpha   90.00
_cell.angle_beta   90.00
_cell.angle_gamma   90.00
#
_symmetry.space_group_name_H-M   'P 1'
#
loop_
_entity.id
_entity.type
_entity.pdbx_description
1 polymer ?
#
loop_
_entity_poly.entity_id
_entity_poly.type
_entity_poly.pdbx_seq_one_letter_code
_entity_poly.pdbx_strand_id
1 'polypeptide(L)'
;MNNSNILNIGVWNDYYKPLQNQLLINLMIEGSLYEFWENIANHLDDKQKFHIQFKVKFNDDHYRSISYLQTADKNDYNDRLSIFIEFWDLKSEEYKLKPVVSITYNYKILSKTSEITQSKIISHKNITGDKKDSFSFSGYTKLPSTMDWSEWGKYKYISDNYVLVFKPKSTLVFHVQIFDNYHIDSDLKIKKIIRKTSFLKSIKPNIFRSDKFIVMDLETRNIDNINSPYCISIYDGKICNSFYLTNYPNEKIMLITALNFVMKRKFNQYKVFFHNFSYFDSVF
;
A
#
# COMPACT_ATOMS: atom_id res chain seq x y z
N MET A 1 4.59 42.46 -16.28
CA MET A 1 5.73 42.62 -15.34
C MET A 1 6.17 41.23 -14.94
N ASN A 2 7.26 40.73 -15.52
CA ASN A 2 7.84 39.44 -15.13
C ASN A 2 8.59 39.66 -13.82
N ASN A 3 7.91 39.48 -12.69
CA ASN A 3 8.60 39.25 -11.42
C ASN A 3 9.36 37.94 -11.60
N SER A 4 10.65 38.04 -11.89
CA SER A 4 11.58 36.93 -11.80
C SER A 4 11.59 36.47 -10.34
N ASN A 5 10.69 35.56 -10.00
CA ASN A 5 10.66 34.94 -8.68
C ASN A 5 12.01 34.25 -8.50
N ILE A 6 12.85 34.83 -7.65
CA ILE A 6 14.15 34.26 -7.32
C ILE A 6 13.87 32.88 -6.69
N LEU A 7 14.23 31.83 -7.42
CA LEU A 7 14.05 30.46 -6.97
C LEU A 7 14.98 30.20 -5.78
N ASN A 8 14.39 30.02 -4.59
CA ASN A 8 15.15 29.75 -3.37
C ASN A 8 15.74 28.35 -3.39
N ILE A 9 17.05 28.26 -3.65
CA ILE A 9 17.80 27.00 -3.67
C ILE A 9 17.91 26.44 -2.26
N GLY A 10 17.68 25.13 -2.10
CA GLY A 10 17.87 24.43 -0.82
C GLY A 10 16.72 24.58 0.18
N VAL A 11 15.70 25.38 -0.12
CA VAL A 11 14.53 25.60 0.73
C VAL A 11 13.35 24.78 0.21
N TRP A 12 12.53 24.26 1.12
CA TRP A 12 11.25 23.63 0.76
C TRP A 12 10.23 24.73 0.42
N ASN A 13 9.62 24.60 -0.74
CA ASN A 13 8.58 25.49 -1.24
C ASN A 13 7.35 24.67 -1.60
N ASP A 14 6.20 25.33 -1.67
CA ASP A 14 4.96 24.73 -2.10
C ASP A 14 4.42 25.45 -3.33
N TYR A 15 3.99 24.69 -4.32
CA TYR A 15 3.23 25.18 -5.46
C TYR A 15 1.77 24.76 -5.31
N TYR A 16 0.87 25.74 -5.28
CA TYR A 16 -0.55 25.53 -5.02
C TYR A 16 -1.38 25.74 -6.29
N LYS A 17 -2.18 24.74 -6.66
CA LYS A 17 -3.21 24.85 -7.69
C LYS A 17 -4.59 24.71 -7.05
N PRO A 18 -5.35 25.81 -6.87
CA PRO A 18 -6.71 25.72 -6.33
C PRO A 18 -7.62 24.99 -7.32
N LEU A 19 -8.51 24.18 -6.77
CA LEU A 19 -9.59 23.50 -7.48
C LEU A 19 -10.93 23.99 -6.94
N GLN A 20 -11.98 23.93 -7.75
CA GLN A 20 -13.32 24.38 -7.38
C GLN A 20 -14.08 23.32 -6.56
N ASN A 21 -13.42 22.72 -5.58
CA ASN A 21 -14.01 21.71 -4.69
C ASN A 21 -14.72 20.57 -5.45
N GLN A 22 -13.95 19.86 -6.29
CA GLN A 22 -14.48 18.87 -7.24
C GLN A 22 -13.73 17.54 -7.12
N LEU A 23 -14.30 16.48 -7.70
CA LEU A 23 -13.60 15.20 -7.79
C LEU A 23 -12.36 15.34 -8.68
N LEU A 24 -11.24 14.83 -8.18
CA LEU A 24 -9.97 14.96 -8.88
C LEU A 24 -9.86 13.91 -9.99
N ILE A 25 -9.77 14.38 -11.23
CA ILE A 25 -9.58 13.57 -12.44
C ILE A 25 -8.16 13.75 -13.01
N ASN A 26 -7.71 12.79 -13.82
CA ASN A 26 -6.35 12.77 -14.36
C ASN A 26 -6.00 14.04 -15.15
N LEU A 27 -6.95 14.63 -15.88
CA LEU A 27 -6.75 15.87 -16.62
C LEU A 27 -6.38 17.06 -15.72
N MET A 28 -6.91 17.09 -14.48
CA MET A 28 -6.57 18.15 -13.51
C MET A 28 -5.16 17.96 -12.95
N ILE A 29 -4.75 16.70 -12.72
CA ILE A 29 -3.39 16.37 -12.29
C ILE A 29 -2.40 16.78 -13.38
N GLU A 30 -2.67 16.40 -14.64
CA GLU A 30 -1.88 16.78 -15.81
C GLU A 30 -1.76 18.30 -15.96
N GLY A 31 -2.89 19.02 -15.98
CA GLY A 31 -2.88 20.47 -16.10
C GLY A 31 -2.12 21.15 -14.95
N SER A 32 -2.31 20.69 -13.71
CA SER A 32 -1.61 21.27 -12.55
C SER A 32 -0.10 20.97 -12.56
N LEU A 33 0.31 19.79 -13.01
CA LEU A 33 1.72 19.43 -13.12
C LEU A 33 2.39 20.19 -14.26
N TYR A 34 1.68 20.36 -15.39
CA TYR A 34 2.14 21.16 -16.51
C TYR A 34 2.42 22.61 -16.09
N GLU A 35 1.48 23.24 -15.38
CA GLU A 35 1.68 24.60 -14.87
C GLU A 35 2.81 24.70 -13.83
N PHE A 36 3.02 23.67 -13.01
CA PHE A 36 4.20 23.59 -12.14
C PHE A 36 5.48 23.54 -12.96
N TRP A 37 5.48 22.72 -14.02
CA TRP A 37 6.65 22.52 -14.87
C TRP A 37 7.05 23.80 -15.61
N GLU A 38 6.07 24.47 -16.23
CA GLU A 38 6.28 25.74 -16.92
C GLU A 38 6.79 26.82 -15.96
N ASN A 39 6.15 26.97 -14.79
CA ASN A 39 6.48 28.05 -13.87
C ASN A 39 7.77 27.82 -13.07
N ILE A 40 8.16 26.57 -12.83
CA ILE A 40 9.29 26.23 -11.94
C ILE A 40 10.35 25.39 -12.65
N ALA A 41 10.01 24.20 -13.15
CA ALA A 41 10.99 23.23 -13.63
C ALA A 41 11.73 23.69 -14.90
N ASN A 42 11.03 24.30 -15.86
CA ASN A 42 11.61 24.79 -17.12
C ASN A 42 12.59 25.96 -16.91
N HIS A 43 12.50 26.64 -15.76
CA HIS A 43 13.40 27.74 -15.39
C HIS A 43 14.69 27.27 -14.71
N LEU A 44 14.84 25.96 -14.49
CA LEU A 44 16.05 25.37 -13.91
C LEU A 44 17.16 25.20 -14.97
N ASP A 45 18.40 25.39 -14.55
CA ASP A 45 19.59 25.01 -15.34
C ASP A 45 19.56 23.49 -15.59
N ASP A 46 20.07 23.04 -16.75
CA ASP A 46 20.30 21.62 -17.09
C ASP A 46 21.04 20.85 -16.00
N LYS A 47 21.80 21.58 -15.19
CA LYS A 47 22.60 21.05 -14.10
C LYS A 47 21.86 20.90 -12.78
N GLN A 48 20.69 21.53 -12.62
CA GLN A 48 19.92 21.49 -11.39
C GLN A 48 18.96 20.30 -11.38
N LYS A 49 18.71 19.78 -10.17
CA LYS A 49 17.66 18.78 -9.91
C LYS A 49 16.75 19.33 -8.83
N PHE A 50 15.58 18.75 -8.69
CA PHE A 50 14.68 19.08 -7.61
C PHE A 50 14.04 17.82 -7.01
N HIS A 51 13.72 17.91 -5.73
CA HIS A 51 12.81 16.97 -5.11
C HIS A 51 11.39 17.48 -5.26
N ILE A 52 10.43 16.58 -5.51
CA ILE A 52 9.01 16.89 -5.62
C ILE A 52 8.14 15.82 -4.95
N GLN A 53 7.08 16.25 -4.28
CA GLN A 53 6.05 15.40 -3.70
C GLN A 53 4.66 15.93 -4.05
N PHE A 54 3.80 15.06 -4.58
CA PHE A 54 2.40 15.37 -4.90
C PHE A 54 1.50 15.16 -3.68
N LYS A 55 0.78 16.22 -3.29
CA LYS A 55 -0.19 16.27 -2.19
C LYS A 55 -1.52 16.83 -2.67
N VAL A 56 -2.58 16.51 -1.94
CA VAL A 56 -3.92 17.07 -2.13
C VAL A 56 -4.45 17.59 -0.80
N LYS A 57 -5.28 18.64 -0.87
CA LYS A 57 -6.03 19.20 0.26
C LYS A 57 -7.52 18.93 0.09
N PHE A 58 -8.17 18.40 1.11
CA PHE A 58 -9.62 18.16 1.14
C PHE A 58 -10.36 19.31 1.85
N ASN A 59 -11.70 19.28 1.82
CA ASN A 59 -12.55 20.30 2.45
C ASN A 59 -12.42 20.41 3.98
N ASP A 60 -11.95 19.36 4.63
CA ASP A 60 -11.71 19.30 6.08
C ASP A 60 -10.36 19.92 6.49
N ASP A 61 -9.75 20.72 5.59
CA ASP A 61 -8.41 21.28 5.72
C ASP A 61 -7.29 20.24 5.91
N HIS A 62 -7.56 18.96 5.69
CA HIS A 62 -6.54 17.93 5.79
C HIS A 62 -5.74 17.78 4.49
N TYR A 63 -4.43 17.74 4.65
CA TYR A 63 -3.50 17.38 3.59
C TYR A 63 -3.26 15.86 3.59
N ARG A 64 -3.14 15.30 2.39
CA ARG A 64 -2.71 13.92 2.18
C ARG A 64 -1.62 13.86 1.12
N SER A 65 -0.55 13.14 1.44
CA SER A 65 0.52 12.87 0.48
C SER A 65 0.10 11.73 -0.42
N ILE A 66 0.04 11.99 -1.72
CA ILE A 66 -0.36 11.02 -2.72
C ILE A 66 0.86 10.22 -3.18
N SER A 67 1.94 10.92 -3.54
CA SER A 67 3.20 10.29 -3.94
C SER A 67 4.25 10.28 -2.81
N TYR A 68 5.26 9.44 -2.97
CA TYR A 68 6.53 9.58 -2.24
C TYR A 68 7.34 10.75 -2.80
N LEU A 69 8.42 11.11 -2.08
CA LEU A 69 9.37 12.09 -2.55
C LEU A 69 10.14 11.54 -3.76
N GLN A 70 10.10 12.27 -4.86
CA GLN A 70 10.78 11.92 -6.11
C GLN A 70 11.89 12.93 -6.38
N THR A 71 12.96 12.49 -7.03
CA THR A 71 13.97 13.38 -7.61
C THR A 71 13.71 13.48 -9.10
N ALA A 72 13.70 14.68 -9.64
CA ALA A 72 13.48 14.95 -11.06
C ALA A 72 14.40 16.06 -11.57
N ASP A 73 14.61 16.09 -12.87
CA ASP A 73 15.08 17.26 -13.62
C ASP A 73 13.99 17.77 -14.58
N LYS A 74 14.30 18.80 -15.37
CA LYS A 74 13.32 19.43 -16.26
C LYS A 74 12.86 18.56 -17.43
N ASN A 75 13.57 17.47 -17.76
CA ASN A 75 13.19 16.56 -18.84
C ASN A 75 12.26 15.43 -18.38
N ASP A 76 12.10 15.24 -17.06
CA ASP A 76 11.35 14.13 -16.47
C ASP A 76 9.82 14.34 -16.43
N TYR A 77 9.26 15.30 -17.18
CA TYR A 77 7.84 15.68 -17.08
C TYR A 77 6.89 14.48 -17.25
N ASN A 78 7.04 13.75 -18.36
CA ASN A 78 6.15 12.63 -18.70
C ASN A 78 6.27 11.50 -17.67
N ASP A 79 7.47 11.23 -17.18
CA ASP A 79 7.72 10.21 -16.16
C ASP A 79 7.06 10.59 -14.84
N ARG A 80 7.18 11.86 -14.41
CA ARG A 80 6.52 12.34 -13.20
C ARG A 80 5.00 12.31 -13.32
N LEU A 81 4.47 12.70 -14.47
CA LEU A 81 3.03 12.66 -14.74
C LEU A 81 2.49 11.24 -14.61
N SER A 82 3.13 10.29 -15.29
CA SER A 82 2.76 8.87 -15.24
C SER A 82 2.75 8.34 -13.80
N ILE A 83 3.81 8.62 -13.05
CA ILE A 83 3.95 8.18 -11.65
C ILE A 83 2.87 8.80 -10.75
N PHE A 84 2.55 10.10 -10.91
CA PHE A 84 1.55 10.77 -10.08
C PHE A 84 0.13 10.29 -10.37
N ILE A 85 -0.21 10.05 -11.64
CA ILE A 85 -1.48 9.41 -12.02
C ILE A 85 -1.58 8.01 -11.42
N GLU A 86 -0.51 7.22 -11.52
CA GLU A 86 -0.49 5.85 -10.97
C GLU A 86 -0.67 5.86 -9.44
N PHE A 87 0.04 6.76 -8.73
CA PHE A 87 -0.15 6.91 -7.28
C PHE A 87 -1.56 7.34 -6.91
N TRP A 88 -2.18 8.24 -7.69
CA TRP A 88 -3.56 8.65 -7.49
C TRP A 88 -4.51 7.48 -7.67
N ASP A 89 -4.27 6.68 -8.71
CA ASP A 89 -5.11 5.53 -9.04
C ASP A 89 -5.03 4.39 -8.02
N LEU A 90 -3.88 4.26 -7.36
CA LEU A 90 -3.63 3.27 -6.30
C LEU A 90 -4.20 3.66 -4.94
N LYS A 91 -4.56 4.92 -4.71
CA LYS A 91 -5.26 5.29 -3.45
C LYS A 91 -6.64 4.63 -3.40
N SER A 92 -7.12 4.37 -2.19
CA SER A 92 -8.41 3.72 -1.98
C SER A 92 -9.54 4.51 -2.63
N GLU A 93 -10.61 3.81 -3.00
CA GLU A 93 -11.81 4.41 -3.61
C GLU A 93 -12.38 5.56 -2.77
N GLU A 94 -12.20 5.50 -1.45
CA GLU A 94 -12.58 6.57 -0.52
C GLU A 94 -11.95 7.93 -0.89
N TYR A 95 -10.71 7.96 -1.38
CA TYR A 95 -10.06 9.21 -1.81
C TYR A 95 -10.67 9.76 -3.10
N LYS A 96 -11.14 8.87 -3.99
CA LYS A 96 -11.74 9.24 -5.29
C LYS A 96 -13.17 9.79 -5.14
N LEU A 97 -13.82 9.51 -4.01
CA LEU A 97 -15.16 10.02 -3.68
C LEU A 97 -15.13 11.35 -2.91
N LYS A 98 -13.97 11.74 -2.36
CA LYS A 98 -13.84 12.99 -1.60
C LYS A 98 -13.50 14.15 -2.53
N PRO A 99 -14.21 15.28 -2.43
CA PRO A 99 -13.91 16.44 -3.25
C PRO A 99 -12.61 17.11 -2.78
N VAL A 100 -11.79 17.52 -3.74
CA VAL A 100 -10.45 18.09 -3.52
C VAL A 100 -10.49 19.61 -3.71
N VAL A 101 -9.96 20.33 -2.73
CA VAL A 101 -9.87 21.80 -2.70
C VAL A 101 -8.66 22.29 -3.48
N SER A 102 -7.53 21.62 -3.39
CA SER A 102 -6.33 22.02 -4.11
C SER A 102 -5.34 20.88 -4.30
N ILE A 103 -4.58 20.96 -5.39
CA ILE A 103 -3.37 20.19 -5.60
C ILE A 103 -2.19 21.01 -5.07
N THR A 104 -1.26 20.35 -4.37
CA THR A 104 -0.05 20.98 -3.86
C THR A 104 1.16 20.13 -4.24
N TYR A 105 2.15 20.76 -4.87
CA TYR A 105 3.47 20.16 -5.09
C TYR A 105 4.45 20.76 -4.10
N ASN A 106 4.88 19.95 -3.13
CA ASN A 106 5.96 20.33 -2.23
C ASN A 106 7.28 20.01 -2.92
N TYR A 107 8.17 21.00 -3.04
CA TYR A 107 9.39 20.85 -3.82
C TYR A 107 10.60 21.53 -3.19
N LYS A 108 11.79 21.06 -3.55
CA LYS A 108 13.07 21.64 -3.11
C LYS A 108 14.09 21.56 -4.22
N ILE A 109 14.59 22.71 -4.66
CA ILE A 109 15.62 22.81 -5.69
C ILE A 109 16.98 22.50 -5.07
N LEU A 110 17.75 21.65 -5.74
CA LEU A 110 19.08 21.22 -5.32
C LEU A 110 20.13 21.99 -6.11
N SER A 111 21.07 22.64 -5.41
CA SER A 111 22.25 23.22 -6.05
C SER A 111 23.23 22.11 -6.44
N LYS A 112 23.84 22.25 -7.63
CA LYS A 112 24.90 21.34 -8.07
C LYS A 112 26.25 21.59 -7.37
N THR A 113 26.42 22.76 -6.75
CA THR A 113 27.73 23.25 -6.27
C THR A 113 28.04 22.93 -4.82
N SER A 114 27.11 22.35 -4.05
CA SER A 114 27.55 21.60 -2.89
C SER A 114 28.15 20.29 -3.40
N GLU A 115 29.42 20.34 -3.80
CA GLU A 115 30.33 19.22 -3.51
C GLU A 115 29.90 18.70 -2.15
N ILE A 116 29.59 17.41 -2.10
CA ILE A 116 29.10 16.70 -0.94
C ILE A 116 30.09 17.02 0.20
N THR A 117 29.80 18.06 0.96
CA THR A 117 30.50 18.41 2.19
C THR A 117 30.05 17.29 3.09
N GLN A 118 30.90 16.27 3.13
CA GLN A 118 30.82 15.01 3.85
C GLN A 118 29.56 14.97 4.71
N SER A 119 28.58 14.17 4.26
CA SER A 119 27.30 13.99 4.94
C SER A 119 27.50 14.10 6.46
N LYS A 120 26.96 15.14 7.10
CA LYS A 120 26.86 15.26 8.57
C LYS A 120 25.92 14.18 9.17
N ILE A 121 25.83 13.03 8.51
CA ILE A 121 25.38 11.80 9.13
C ILE A 121 26.54 11.41 10.03
N ILE A 122 26.35 11.65 11.33
CA ILE A 122 27.15 11.01 12.37
C ILE A 122 26.99 9.51 12.10
N SER A 123 27.98 8.91 11.43
CA SER A 123 28.02 7.47 11.24
C SER A 123 28.16 6.87 12.62
N HIS A 124 27.07 6.33 13.16
CA HIS A 124 27.20 5.42 14.29
C HIS A 124 28.18 4.32 13.86
N LYS A 125 29.31 4.21 14.60
CA LYS A 125 30.40 3.25 14.36
C LYS A 125 29.84 1.95 13.76
N ASN A 126 30.28 1.65 12.55
CA ASN A 126 29.89 0.47 11.78
C ASN A 126 30.00 -0.79 12.64
N ILE A 127 28.86 -1.34 13.05
CA ILE A 127 28.76 -2.77 13.33
C ILE A 127 28.77 -3.41 11.95
N THR A 128 29.89 -4.05 11.60
CA THR A 128 30.14 -4.79 10.37
C THR A 128 29.20 -5.99 10.28
N GLY A 129 27.96 -5.75 9.87
CA GLY A 129 27.07 -6.76 9.36
C GLY A 129 26.68 -6.33 7.96
N ASP A 130 26.98 -7.15 6.96
CA ASP A 130 26.62 -6.92 5.56
C ASP A 130 25.16 -6.50 5.47
N LYS A 131 24.92 -5.22 5.18
CA LYS A 131 23.58 -4.72 4.87
C LYS A 131 23.17 -5.37 3.56
N LYS A 132 22.36 -6.42 3.64
CA LYS A 132 21.59 -6.88 2.49
C LYS A 132 20.55 -5.83 2.15
N ASP A 133 20.48 -5.46 0.88
CA ASP A 133 19.42 -4.61 0.34
C ASP A 133 18.05 -5.21 0.69
N SER A 134 17.32 -4.54 1.58
CA SER A 134 15.95 -4.92 1.89
C SER A 134 15.05 -4.30 0.81
N PHE A 135 14.77 -5.09 -0.23
CA PHE A 135 13.72 -4.76 -1.19
C PHE A 135 12.35 -4.88 -0.49
N SER A 136 11.66 -3.76 -0.30
CA SER A 136 10.27 -3.76 0.18
C SER A 136 9.34 -3.51 -1.00
N PHE A 137 8.40 -4.42 -1.25
CA PHE A 137 7.24 -4.18 -2.13
C PHE A 137 6.27 -3.21 -1.43
N SER A 138 6.68 -1.95 -1.24
CA SER A 138 5.81 -0.92 -0.67
C SER A 138 5.36 0.03 -1.78
N GLY A 139 4.23 -0.31 -2.41
CA GLY A 139 3.41 0.69 -3.11
C GLY A 139 3.09 0.40 -4.56
N TYR A 140 3.67 -0.60 -5.21
CA TYR A 140 3.36 -0.92 -6.59
C TYR A 140 3.34 -2.41 -6.79
N THR A 141 2.13 -2.97 -6.74
CA THR A 141 1.64 -3.93 -7.72
C THR A 141 0.24 -4.39 -7.28
N LYS A 142 -0.80 -3.93 -7.96
CA LYS A 142 -1.89 -4.86 -8.29
C LYS A 142 -1.28 -5.89 -9.24
N LEU A 143 -0.47 -6.82 -8.71
CA LEU A 143 -0.31 -8.09 -9.40
C LEU A 143 -1.72 -8.66 -9.35
N PRO A 144 -2.35 -8.95 -10.51
CA PRO A 144 -3.61 -9.66 -10.51
C PRO A 144 -3.48 -10.86 -9.57
N SER A 145 -4.48 -11.11 -8.72
CA SER A 145 -4.46 -12.22 -7.75
C SER A 145 -4.62 -13.59 -8.42
N THR A 146 -4.34 -13.66 -9.73
CA THR A 146 -4.46 -14.81 -10.59
C THR A 146 -3.08 -15.16 -11.16
N MET A 147 -2.89 -16.43 -11.48
CA MET A 147 -1.76 -16.92 -12.26
C MET A 147 -2.00 -16.79 -13.78
N ASP A 148 -3.10 -16.19 -14.20
CA ASP A 148 -3.36 -15.89 -15.61
C ASP A 148 -2.48 -14.71 -16.07
N TRP A 149 -1.41 -15.05 -16.79
CA TRP A 149 -0.45 -14.07 -17.33
C TRP A 149 -1.09 -13.06 -18.29
N SER A 150 -2.22 -13.41 -18.92
CA SER A 150 -2.92 -12.52 -19.85
C SER A 150 -3.52 -11.30 -19.14
N GLU A 151 -3.90 -11.46 -17.86
CA GLU A 151 -4.35 -10.35 -17.02
C GLU A 151 -3.20 -9.44 -16.58
N TRP A 152 -1.97 -9.97 -16.57
CA TRP A 152 -0.80 -9.20 -16.15
C TRP A 152 -0.27 -8.31 -17.29
N GLY A 153 -0.36 -8.75 -18.54
CA GLY A 153 0.08 -8.02 -19.73
C GLY A 153 0.43 -8.94 -20.90
N LYS A 154 1.14 -8.43 -21.91
CA LYS A 154 1.74 -9.30 -22.93
C LYS A 154 2.81 -10.13 -22.24
N TYR A 155 2.89 -11.42 -22.50
CA TYR A 155 3.88 -12.27 -21.85
C TYR A 155 4.62 -13.17 -22.84
N LYS A 156 5.79 -13.66 -22.42
CA LYS A 156 6.62 -14.60 -23.18
C LYS A 156 7.22 -15.62 -22.23
N TYR A 157 6.93 -16.90 -22.47
CA TYR A 157 7.62 -18.00 -21.80
C TYR A 157 9.07 -18.06 -22.30
N ILE A 158 10.00 -18.17 -21.35
CA ILE A 158 11.42 -18.42 -21.59
C ILE A 158 11.76 -19.88 -21.29
N SER A 159 11.09 -20.45 -20.28
CA SER A 159 11.05 -21.89 -19.99
C SER A 159 9.72 -22.23 -19.32
N ASP A 160 9.47 -23.52 -19.06
CA ASP A 160 8.24 -24.01 -18.42
C ASP A 160 7.93 -23.28 -17.10
N ASN A 161 8.98 -22.88 -16.38
CA ASN A 161 8.89 -22.27 -15.06
C ASN A 161 9.33 -20.80 -15.05
N TYR A 162 9.45 -20.15 -16.22
CA TYR A 162 9.94 -18.78 -16.30
C TYR A 162 9.23 -17.97 -17.39
N VAL A 163 8.58 -16.88 -16.98
CA VAL A 163 7.77 -16.00 -17.82
C VAL A 163 8.26 -14.57 -17.71
N LEU A 164 8.41 -13.90 -18.86
CA LEU A 164 8.55 -12.45 -18.93
C LEU A 164 7.19 -11.82 -19.18
N VAL A 165 6.79 -10.85 -18.36
CA VAL A 165 5.54 -10.09 -18.56
C VAL A 165 5.86 -8.63 -18.86
N PHE A 166 5.34 -8.13 -19.97
CA PHE A 166 5.47 -6.77 -20.47
C PHE A 166 4.19 -6.00 -20.14
N LYS A 167 4.29 -4.98 -19.30
CA LYS A 167 3.13 -4.16 -18.95
C LYS A 167 2.72 -3.26 -20.12
N PRO A 168 1.41 -3.18 -20.45
CA PRO A 168 0.93 -2.23 -21.45
C PRO A 168 1.32 -0.80 -21.05
N LYS A 169 1.84 -0.01 -22.00
CA LYS A 169 2.22 1.40 -21.80
C LYS A 169 3.34 1.63 -20.76
N SER A 170 4.09 0.59 -20.40
CA SER A 170 5.24 0.68 -19.51
C SER A 170 6.47 0.07 -20.19
N THR A 171 7.66 0.60 -19.86
CA THR A 171 8.95 0.04 -20.26
C THR A 171 9.42 -1.09 -19.34
N LEU A 172 8.65 -1.40 -18.28
CA LEU A 172 8.98 -2.41 -17.29
C LEU A 172 8.70 -3.83 -17.82
N VAL A 173 9.64 -4.73 -17.51
CA VAL A 173 9.54 -6.16 -17.78
C VAL A 173 9.59 -6.90 -16.44
N PHE A 174 8.57 -7.69 -16.15
CA PHE A 174 8.52 -8.54 -14.97
C PHE A 174 9.09 -9.91 -15.28
N HIS A 175 10.02 -10.37 -14.45
CA HIS A 175 10.64 -11.68 -14.55
C HIS A 175 9.99 -12.59 -13.51
N VAL A 176 9.09 -13.48 -13.94
CA VAL A 176 8.28 -14.34 -13.06
C VAL A 176 8.79 -15.77 -13.12
N GLN A 177 9.22 -16.32 -11.99
CA GLN A 177 9.63 -17.71 -11.87
C GLN A 177 8.56 -18.51 -11.12
N ILE A 178 8.00 -19.51 -11.79
CA ILE A 178 7.01 -20.43 -11.23
C ILE A 178 7.77 -21.54 -10.51
N PHE A 179 7.31 -21.91 -9.32
CA PHE A 179 7.86 -23.05 -8.58
C PHE A 179 6.73 -24.06 -8.39
N ASP A 180 6.89 -25.27 -8.93
CA ASP A 180 5.86 -26.35 -8.99
C ASP A 180 5.43 -26.95 -7.63
N ASN A 181 5.67 -26.27 -6.51
CA ASN A 181 5.54 -26.86 -5.17
C ASN A 181 4.13 -26.72 -4.54
N TYR A 182 3.08 -26.63 -5.33
CA TYR A 182 1.69 -26.68 -4.83
C TYR A 182 0.92 -27.84 -5.47
N HIS A 183 1.22 -29.07 -5.02
CA HIS A 183 0.30 -30.20 -5.16
C HIS A 183 0.12 -30.89 -3.80
N ILE A 184 -1.09 -30.80 -3.28
CA ILE A 184 -1.66 -31.68 -2.27
C ILE A 184 -2.12 -32.93 -3.02
N ASP A 185 -1.39 -34.05 -2.91
CA ASP A 185 -1.79 -35.28 -2.22
C ASP A 185 -0.85 -36.48 -2.56
N SER A 186 -0.65 -37.34 -1.56
CA SER A 186 -0.02 -38.68 -1.57
C SER A 186 1.40 -38.89 -2.18
N ASP A 187 2.44 -38.41 -1.49
CA ASP A 187 3.62 -39.21 -1.07
C ASP A 187 4.67 -38.26 -0.48
N LEU A 188 4.72 -38.20 0.85
CA LEU A 188 5.53 -37.25 1.59
C LEU A 188 7.04 -37.58 1.47
N LYS A 189 7.73 -36.99 0.49
CA LYS A 189 9.19 -36.88 0.49
C LYS A 189 9.62 -35.52 1.03
N ILE A 190 9.86 -35.46 2.35
CA ILE A 190 10.37 -34.25 3.01
C ILE A 190 11.79 -33.97 2.53
N LYS A 191 11.98 -32.92 1.73
CA LYS A 191 13.30 -32.35 1.48
C LYS A 191 13.58 -31.27 2.53
N LYS A 192 14.28 -31.66 3.60
CA LYS A 192 14.73 -30.74 4.66
C LYS A 192 15.80 -29.79 4.11
N ILE A 193 15.41 -28.56 3.78
CA ILE A 193 16.37 -27.51 3.46
C ILE A 193 16.67 -26.74 4.74
N ILE A 194 17.87 -26.95 5.28
CA ILE A 194 18.40 -26.15 6.39
C ILE A 194 18.87 -24.82 5.81
N ARG A 195 17.98 -23.83 5.79
CA ARG A 195 18.38 -22.44 5.47
C ARG A 195 18.83 -21.78 6.77
N LYS A 196 20.04 -21.22 6.78
CA LYS A 196 20.44 -20.21 7.78
C LYS A 196 19.66 -18.92 7.49
N THR A 197 18.36 -18.94 7.72
CA THR A 197 17.60 -17.69 7.86
C THR A 197 17.88 -17.17 9.26
N SER A 198 18.13 -15.87 9.40
CA SER A 198 17.89 -15.26 10.70
C SER A 198 16.42 -15.48 10.97
N PHE A 199 16.08 -16.36 11.92
CA PHE A 199 14.71 -16.49 12.39
C PHE A 199 14.13 -15.08 12.57
N LEU A 200 12.84 -14.90 12.25
CA LEU A 200 12.12 -13.68 12.63
C LEU A 200 12.54 -13.38 14.07
N LYS A 201 13.22 -12.25 14.27
CA LYS A 201 13.65 -11.85 15.61
C LYS A 201 12.38 -11.91 16.45
N SER A 202 12.41 -12.66 17.54
CA SER A 202 11.29 -12.67 18.47
C SER A 202 10.97 -11.22 18.77
N ILE A 203 9.78 -10.79 18.33
CA ILE A 203 9.30 -9.46 18.66
C ILE A 203 9.32 -9.44 20.17
N LYS A 204 10.03 -8.47 20.77
CA LYS A 204 10.07 -8.34 22.22
C LYS A 204 8.61 -8.33 22.67
N PRO A 205 8.16 -9.34 23.45
CA PRO A 205 6.78 -9.39 23.86
C PRO A 205 6.48 -8.06 24.54
N ASN A 206 5.41 -7.41 24.11
CA ASN A 206 4.98 -6.19 24.78
C ASN A 206 4.80 -6.52 26.26
N ILE A 207 5.42 -5.73 27.14
CA ILE A 207 5.50 -6.00 28.58
C ILE A 207 4.10 -6.12 29.19
N PHE A 208 3.11 -5.50 28.53
CA PHE A 208 1.71 -5.59 28.87
C PHE A 208 0.92 -6.36 27.81
N ARG A 209 0.53 -7.60 28.14
CA ARG A 209 -0.53 -8.32 27.43
C ARG A 209 -1.81 -8.16 28.23
N SER A 210 -2.82 -7.54 27.62
CA SER A 210 -4.15 -7.52 28.21
C SER A 210 -4.76 -8.90 28.01
N ASP A 211 -4.98 -9.65 29.08
CA ASP A 211 -5.65 -10.97 29.02
C ASP A 211 -7.16 -10.86 28.78
N LYS A 212 -7.69 -9.63 28.74
CA LYS A 212 -9.10 -9.33 28.47
C LYS A 212 -9.30 -9.00 26.99
N PHE A 213 -9.27 -10.02 26.14
CA PHE A 213 -9.59 -9.87 24.73
C PHE A 213 -10.42 -11.02 24.20
N ILE A 214 -11.14 -10.75 23.13
CA ILE A 214 -11.87 -11.74 22.34
C ILE A 214 -11.45 -11.55 20.90
N VAL A 215 -11.16 -12.63 20.21
CA VAL A 215 -10.99 -12.64 18.75
C VAL A 215 -12.13 -13.45 18.15
N MET A 216 -12.76 -12.94 17.11
CA MET A 216 -13.77 -13.66 16.33
C MET A 216 -13.41 -13.62 14.84
N ASP A 217 -13.70 -14.72 14.17
CA ASP A 217 -13.53 -14.91 12.73
C ASP A 217 -14.78 -15.58 12.14
N LEU A 218 -15.18 -15.16 10.94
CA LEU A 218 -16.36 -15.64 10.23
C LEU A 218 -15.95 -16.31 8.91
N GLU A 219 -16.33 -17.58 8.77
CA GLU A 219 -16.18 -18.33 7.54
C GLU A 219 -17.49 -18.33 6.76
N THR A 220 -17.42 -17.99 5.48
CA THR A 220 -18.57 -18.00 4.57
C THR A 220 -18.44 -19.10 3.52
N ARG A 221 -19.57 -19.59 3.03
CA ARG A 221 -19.67 -20.43 1.83
C ARG A 221 -20.38 -19.66 0.72
N ASN A 222 -20.11 -19.98 -0.53
CA ASN A 222 -20.78 -19.38 -1.67
C ASN A 222 -21.91 -20.31 -2.16
N ILE A 223 -23.15 -19.84 -2.15
CA ILE A 223 -24.32 -20.53 -2.70
C ILE A 223 -24.96 -19.58 -3.71
N ASP A 224 -25.01 -19.98 -4.98
CA ASP A 224 -25.60 -19.18 -6.07
C ASP A 224 -25.02 -17.75 -6.17
N ASN A 225 -23.69 -17.63 -6.01
CA ASN A 225 -22.95 -16.35 -5.97
C ASN A 225 -23.28 -15.44 -4.76
N ILE A 226 -24.00 -15.96 -3.76
CA ILE A 226 -24.26 -15.27 -2.51
C ILE A 226 -23.40 -15.90 -1.41
N ASN A 227 -22.57 -15.09 -0.77
CA ASN A 227 -21.81 -15.54 0.40
C ASN A 227 -22.76 -15.67 1.59
N SER A 228 -22.75 -16.84 2.22
CA SER A 228 -23.61 -17.19 3.35
C SER A 228 -22.73 -17.64 4.53
N PRO A 229 -22.95 -17.13 5.75
CA PRO A 229 -22.25 -17.56 6.96
C PRO A 229 -22.32 -19.07 7.16
N TYR A 230 -21.17 -19.72 7.38
CA TYR A 230 -21.10 -21.17 7.61
C TYR A 230 -20.53 -21.52 8.98
N CYS A 231 -19.50 -20.81 9.45
CA CYS A 231 -18.90 -21.05 10.75
C CYS A 231 -18.44 -19.74 11.38
N ILE A 232 -18.64 -19.59 12.69
CA ILE A 232 -18.03 -18.51 13.48
C ILE A 232 -17.15 -19.13 14.54
N SER A 233 -15.89 -18.70 14.61
CA SER A 233 -14.96 -19.12 15.65
C SER A 233 -14.65 -17.96 16.58
N ILE A 234 -14.72 -18.19 17.89
CA ILE A 234 -14.50 -17.19 18.93
C ILE A 234 -13.46 -17.71 19.92
N TYR A 235 -12.39 -16.95 20.13
CA TYR A 235 -11.38 -17.18 21.16
C TYR A 235 -11.44 -16.10 22.24
N ASP A 236 -11.65 -16.47 23.50
CA ASP A 236 -11.79 -15.52 24.62
C ASP A 236 -10.50 -15.28 25.42
N GLY A 237 -9.35 -15.62 24.84
CA GLY A 237 -8.06 -15.61 25.52
C GLY A 237 -7.74 -16.91 26.27
N LYS A 238 -8.71 -17.83 26.39
CA LYS A 238 -8.52 -19.14 27.04
C LYS A 238 -9.07 -20.30 26.24
N ILE A 239 -10.30 -20.17 25.74
CA ILE A 239 -11.05 -21.26 25.09
C ILE A 239 -11.50 -20.82 23.70
N CYS A 240 -11.36 -21.71 22.72
CA CYS A 240 -11.96 -21.56 21.40
C CYS A 240 -13.37 -22.18 21.40
N ASN A 241 -14.36 -21.43 20.93
CA ASN A 241 -15.73 -21.89 20.71
C ASN A 241 -16.09 -21.69 19.24
N SER A 242 -16.64 -22.72 18.60
CA SER A 242 -17.03 -22.65 17.19
C SER A 242 -18.54 -22.90 17.03
N PHE A 243 -19.17 -22.08 16.21
CA PHE A 243 -20.60 -22.07 15.92
C PHE A 243 -20.77 -22.46 14.45
N TYR A 244 -21.01 -23.74 14.18
CA TYR A 244 -21.21 -24.26 12.83
C TYR A 244 -22.68 -24.23 12.43
N LEU A 245 -22.99 -23.88 11.19
CA LEU A 245 -24.36 -23.80 10.67
C LEU A 245 -25.12 -25.12 10.82
N THR A 246 -24.44 -26.26 10.74
CA THR A 246 -25.04 -27.60 10.93
C THR A 246 -25.68 -27.80 12.30
N ASN A 247 -25.32 -26.97 13.28
CA ASN A 247 -25.81 -27.05 14.66
C ASN A 247 -26.97 -26.08 14.92
N TYR A 248 -27.41 -25.32 13.91
CA TYR A 248 -28.45 -24.31 14.04
C TYR A 248 -29.51 -24.47 12.94
N PRO A 249 -30.77 -24.05 13.17
CA PRO A 249 -31.80 -24.14 12.15
C PRO A 249 -31.55 -23.25 10.92
N ASN A 250 -30.84 -22.14 11.10
CA ASN A 250 -30.45 -21.21 10.04
C ASN A 250 -29.30 -20.30 10.48
N GLU A 251 -28.75 -19.57 9.51
CA GLU A 251 -27.60 -18.66 9.65
C GLU A 251 -27.87 -17.54 10.65
N LYS A 252 -29.09 -16.98 10.64
CA LYS A 252 -29.49 -15.91 11.55
C LYS A 252 -29.43 -16.35 13.02
N ILE A 253 -29.91 -17.56 13.34
CA ILE A 253 -29.85 -18.09 14.70
C ILE A 253 -28.40 -18.38 15.11
N MET A 254 -27.57 -18.90 14.20
CA MET A 254 -26.13 -19.09 14.45
C MET A 254 -25.44 -17.77 14.79
N LEU A 255 -25.63 -16.73 13.97
CA LEU A 255 -25.07 -15.38 14.17
C LEU A 255 -25.52 -14.78 15.50
N ILE A 256 -26.82 -14.79 15.80
CA ILE A 256 -27.36 -14.27 17.07
C ILE A 256 -26.75 -15.03 18.26
N THR A 257 -26.60 -16.35 18.16
CA THR A 257 -26.02 -17.16 19.23
C THR A 257 -24.54 -16.82 19.46
N ALA A 258 -23.77 -16.66 18.38
CA ALA A 258 -22.37 -16.24 18.44
C ALA A 258 -22.22 -14.82 19.03
N LEU A 259 -23.07 -13.87 18.61
CA LEU A 259 -23.08 -12.51 19.16
C LEU A 259 -23.48 -12.49 20.65
N ASN A 260 -24.50 -13.25 21.03
CA ASN A 260 -24.90 -13.41 22.44
C ASN A 260 -23.78 -14.01 23.29
N PHE A 261 -22.93 -14.88 22.71
CA PHE A 261 -21.75 -15.38 23.40
C PHE A 261 -20.79 -14.23 23.75
N VAL A 262 -20.47 -13.36 22.79
CA VAL A 262 -19.57 -12.19 23.02
C VAL A 262 -20.19 -11.16 23.96
N MET A 263 -21.52 -11.01 23.95
CA MET A 263 -22.25 -10.06 24.81
C MET A 263 -22.46 -10.54 26.27
N LYS A 264 -21.93 -11.69 26.67
CA LYS A 264 -22.03 -12.17 28.06
C LYS A 264 -21.37 -11.17 29.03
N ARG A 265 -22.03 -10.88 30.16
CA ARG A 265 -21.51 -9.97 31.22
C ARG A 265 -20.08 -10.29 31.68
N LYS A 266 -19.66 -11.56 31.64
CA LYS A 266 -18.28 -11.96 31.99
C LYS A 266 -17.20 -11.31 31.11
N PHE A 267 -17.57 -10.82 29.93
CA PHE A 267 -16.71 -10.15 28.97
C PHE A 267 -16.77 -8.61 29.06
N ASN A 268 -17.33 -8.06 30.14
CA ASN A 268 -17.31 -6.63 30.37
C ASN A 268 -15.86 -6.08 30.34
N GLN A 269 -15.64 -5.00 29.59
CA GLN A 269 -14.33 -4.37 29.35
C GLN A 269 -13.32 -5.21 28.56
N TYR A 270 -13.74 -6.30 27.92
CA TYR A 270 -12.87 -7.03 26.98
C TYR A 270 -12.72 -6.24 25.68
N LYS A 271 -11.52 -6.26 25.10
CA LYS A 271 -11.29 -5.77 23.74
C LYS A 271 -11.73 -6.83 22.75
N VAL A 272 -12.69 -6.52 21.89
CA VAL A 272 -13.17 -7.43 20.86
C VAL A 272 -12.51 -7.10 19.54
N PHE A 273 -11.88 -8.10 18.93
CA PHE A 273 -11.24 -8.01 17.63
C PHE A 273 -12.00 -8.92 16.67
N PHE A 274 -12.57 -8.33 15.63
CA PHE A 274 -13.14 -9.07 14.53
C PHE A 274 -12.17 -8.99 13.35
N HIS A 275 -11.81 -10.12 12.77
CA HIS A 275 -10.93 -10.15 11.61
C HIS A 275 -11.70 -9.64 10.39
N ASN A 276 -11.15 -8.70 9.60
CA ASN A 276 -11.79 -8.14 8.39
C ASN A 276 -13.21 -7.55 8.53
N PHE A 277 -13.69 -7.30 9.74
CA PHE A 277 -15.06 -6.83 9.96
C PHE A 277 -15.41 -5.52 9.26
N SER A 278 -14.48 -4.56 9.18
CA SER A 278 -14.72 -3.28 8.51
C SER A 278 -14.97 -3.38 7.01
N TYR A 279 -14.64 -4.50 6.37
CA TYR A 279 -14.73 -4.67 4.92
C TYR A 279 -15.57 -5.87 4.48
N PHE A 280 -15.72 -6.89 5.32
CA PHE A 280 -16.40 -8.13 4.98
C PHE A 280 -17.46 -8.48 6.04
N ASP A 281 -17.05 -8.86 7.25
CA ASP A 281 -17.98 -9.45 8.23
C ASP A 281 -19.08 -8.50 8.72
N SER A 282 -18.92 -7.16 8.66
CA SER A 282 -19.98 -6.23 9.07
C SER A 282 -21.13 -6.10 8.07
N VAL A 283 -20.92 -6.55 6.84
CA VAL A 283 -21.92 -6.51 5.77
C VAL A 283 -22.89 -7.70 5.88
N PHE A 284 -22.44 -8.80 6.50
CA PHE A 284 -23.21 -10.02 6.75
C PHE A 284 -23.96 -9.96 8.10
#